data_AF-A0A356K939-F1
#
_entry.id   AF-A0A356K939-F1
#
_cell.length_a   1.000
_cell.length_b   1.000
_cell.length_c   1.000
_cell.angle_alpha   90.00
_cell.angle_beta   90.00
_cell.angle_gamma   90.00
#
_symmetry.space_group_name_H-M   'P 1'
#
loop_
_entity.id
_entity.type
_entity.pdbx_description
1 polymer ?
#
loop_
_entity_poly.entity_id
_entity_poly.type
_entity_poly.pdbx_seq_one_letter_code
_entity_poly.pdbx_strand_id
1 'polypeptide(L)'
;IAERGGIVDSVDASRIVIRVADVETEAGEAGVDIYNLTKFTRSNQSTCINQSPLVKKGDVITSGDILADGPSVDMGELALGQNMRIAFMPWNGYNYEDSILVSERVVQEDRFTSVHIQELTCIARDTKLGPEEITADIPNVGESALSKLDESGIVYVGAEVVAGDILVGKVTPKGETQLTPEEKLLRAIFGEKASDVKDTSSRVPTGVKGTIIDVRIFTRDGVEKDARARSIEEAELREVRKDLDDEYRIV
;
A
#
# COMPACT_ATOMS: atom_id res chain seq x y z
N ILE A 1 -5.99 12.74 19.05
CA ILE A 1 -6.50 13.33 20.31
C ILE A 1 -7.17 14.63 19.93
N ALA A 2 -8.29 14.97 20.55
CA ALA A 2 -8.98 16.24 20.32
C ALA A 2 -8.19 17.40 20.90
N GLU A 3 -7.86 18.39 20.08
CA GLU A 3 -7.23 19.64 20.54
C GLU A 3 -8.27 20.51 21.26
N ARG A 4 -9.48 20.61 20.68
CA ARG A 4 -10.61 21.40 21.21
C ARG A 4 -11.84 20.54 21.46
N GLY A 5 -12.67 20.96 22.40
CA GLY A 5 -13.98 20.39 22.69
C GLY A 5 -15.03 20.81 21.67
N GLY A 6 -16.01 19.94 21.44
CA GLY A 6 -16.99 20.17 20.40
C GLY A 6 -17.93 19.00 20.15
N ILE A 7 -18.61 19.05 19.01
CA ILE A 7 -19.53 18.00 18.55
C ILE A 7 -19.00 17.43 17.25
N VAL A 8 -18.98 16.11 17.14
CA VAL A 8 -18.55 15.41 15.93
C VAL A 8 -19.59 15.60 14.81
N ASP A 9 -19.20 16.29 13.73
CA ASP A 9 -20.09 16.62 12.60
C ASP A 9 -20.15 15.47 11.58
N SER A 10 -18.98 14.90 11.26
CA SER A 10 -18.87 13.73 10.39
C SER A 10 -17.70 12.82 10.79
N VAL A 11 -17.90 11.52 10.61
CA VAL A 11 -16.91 10.49 10.86
C VAL A 11 -16.84 9.60 9.64
N ASP A 12 -15.66 9.58 9.01
CA ASP A 12 -15.30 8.62 7.97
C ASP A 12 -14.17 7.73 8.49
N ALA A 13 -13.93 6.62 7.79
CA ALA A 13 -12.81 5.73 8.13
C ALA A 13 -11.44 6.40 7.96
N SER A 14 -11.35 7.48 7.17
CA SER A 14 -10.13 8.21 6.83
C SER A 14 -10.00 9.56 7.53
N ARG A 15 -11.08 10.16 8.03
CA ARG A 15 -11.04 11.48 8.65
C ARG A 15 -12.20 11.70 9.62
N ILE A 16 -11.96 12.57 10.60
CA ILE A 16 -12.93 12.96 11.62
C ILE A 16 -13.06 14.48 11.57
N VAL A 17 -14.29 14.98 11.41
CA VAL A 17 -14.58 16.42 11.37
C VAL A 17 -15.36 16.80 12.62
N ILE A 18 -14.80 17.73 13.37
CA ILE A 18 -15.34 18.23 14.64
C ILE A 18 -15.75 19.68 14.46
N ARG A 19 -16.99 19.98 14.85
CA ARG A 19 -17.47 21.35 15.03
C ARG A 19 -17.11 21.79 16.43
N VAL A 20 -16.22 22.78 16.52
CA VAL A 20 -15.72 23.32 17.80
C VAL A 20 -16.84 24.09 18.49
N ALA A 21 -16.86 24.05 19.83
CA ALA A 21 -17.81 24.86 20.59
C ALA A 21 -17.48 26.36 20.48
N ASP A 22 -18.50 27.22 20.39
CA ASP A 22 -18.32 28.68 20.28
C ASP A 22 -17.48 29.29 21.42
N VAL A 23 -17.45 28.64 22.59
CA VAL A 23 -16.68 29.06 23.77
C VAL A 23 -15.17 28.89 23.58
N GLU A 24 -14.77 27.90 22.77
CA GLU A 24 -13.35 27.58 22.48
C GLU A 24 -12.91 28.08 21.10
N THR A 25 -13.79 28.81 20.39
CA THR A 25 -13.49 29.37 19.07
C THR A 25 -12.95 30.80 19.21
N GLU A 26 -11.72 31.04 18.78
CA GLU A 26 -11.15 32.38 18.73
C GLU A 26 -11.73 33.21 17.58
N ALA A 27 -11.85 34.53 17.78
CA ALA A 27 -12.43 35.42 16.78
C ALA A 27 -11.53 35.53 15.53
N GLY A 28 -11.93 34.84 14.45
CA GLY A 28 -11.24 34.82 13.16
C GLY A 28 -10.79 33.43 12.70
N GLU A 29 -10.92 32.41 13.53
CA GLU A 29 -10.66 31.01 13.15
C GLU A 29 -11.89 30.31 12.58
N ALA A 30 -11.67 29.36 11.68
CA ALA A 30 -12.70 28.40 11.30
C ALA A 30 -13.04 27.54 12.53
N GLY A 31 -14.30 27.53 12.97
CA GLY A 31 -14.79 26.74 14.12
C GLY A 31 -14.85 25.23 13.85
N VAL A 32 -13.87 24.70 13.13
CA VAL A 32 -13.84 23.36 12.55
C VAL A 32 -12.46 22.76 12.69
N ASP A 33 -12.38 21.58 13.28
CA ASP A 33 -11.15 20.78 13.32
C ASP A 33 -11.31 19.56 12.43
N ILE A 34 -10.37 19.39 11.49
CA ILE A 34 -10.31 18.22 10.60
C ILE A 34 -9.11 17.36 11.00
N TYR A 35 -9.38 16.13 11.45
CA TYR A 35 -8.37 15.16 11.79
C TYR A 35 -8.29 14.08 10.71
N ASN A 36 -7.23 14.11 9.91
CA ASN A 36 -6.95 13.08 8.91
C ASN A 36 -6.28 11.87 9.56
N LEU A 37 -6.88 10.69 9.40
CA LEU A 37 -6.42 9.43 9.96
C LEU A 37 -5.42 8.74 9.01
N THR A 38 -4.38 8.16 9.59
CA THR A 38 -3.40 7.36 8.86
C THR A 38 -3.97 5.98 8.56
N LYS A 39 -4.11 5.62 7.29
CA LYS A 39 -4.65 4.32 6.85
C LYS A 39 -3.58 3.48 6.19
N PHE A 40 -3.53 2.19 6.57
CA PHE A 40 -2.69 1.15 5.95
C PHE A 40 -1.30 1.60 5.53
N THR A 41 -0.60 2.29 6.43
CA THR A 41 0.74 2.83 6.17
C THR A 41 1.80 1.86 6.68
N ARG A 42 2.89 1.72 5.94
CA ARG A 42 4.01 0.86 6.30
C ARG A 42 4.78 1.44 7.50
N SER A 43 5.12 0.59 8.46
CA SER A 43 6.11 0.90 9.50
C SER A 43 7.54 0.55 9.07
N ASN A 44 8.53 1.01 9.84
CA ASN A 44 9.93 0.66 9.60
C ASN A 44 10.21 -0.85 9.64
N GLN A 45 9.48 -1.61 10.47
CA GLN A 45 9.58 -3.08 10.52
C GLN A 45 8.62 -3.79 9.56
N SER A 46 8.04 -3.08 8.58
CA SER A 46 7.08 -3.63 7.61
C SER A 46 5.78 -4.16 8.24
N THR A 47 5.41 -3.64 9.40
CA THR A 47 4.07 -3.84 10.00
C THR A 47 3.10 -2.78 9.49
N CYS A 48 1.82 -2.99 9.73
CA CYS A 48 0.76 -2.05 9.35
C CYS A 48 0.48 -1.03 10.45
N ILE A 49 0.57 0.25 10.12
CA ILE A 49 0.05 1.37 10.90
C ILE A 49 -1.31 1.74 10.31
N ASN A 50 -2.37 1.47 11.05
CA ASN A 50 -3.72 1.82 10.67
C ASN A 50 -4.43 2.44 11.87
N GLN A 51 -5.02 3.61 11.67
CA GLN A 51 -5.87 4.26 12.65
C GLN A 51 -7.34 3.98 12.34
N SER A 52 -8.13 3.77 13.39
CA SER A 52 -9.57 3.53 13.28
C SER A 52 -10.32 4.51 14.17
N PRO A 53 -11.37 5.19 13.64
CA PRO A 53 -12.15 6.12 14.44
C PRO A 53 -12.87 5.40 15.58
N LEU A 54 -12.87 6.00 16.77
CA LEU A 54 -13.61 5.53 17.95
C LEU A 54 -14.96 6.23 18.09
N VAL A 55 -14.98 7.53 17.75
CA VAL A 55 -16.13 8.41 17.90
C VAL A 55 -17.17 8.19 16.81
N LYS A 56 -18.42 8.56 17.09
CA LYS A 56 -19.54 8.54 16.15
C LYS A 56 -20.05 9.96 15.90
N LYS A 57 -20.76 10.14 14.79
CA LYS A 57 -21.41 11.41 14.47
C LYS A 57 -22.41 11.79 15.57
N GLY A 58 -22.29 13.03 16.07
CA GLY A 58 -23.12 13.58 17.13
C GLY A 58 -22.55 13.38 18.55
N ASP A 59 -21.43 12.68 18.71
CA ASP A 59 -20.78 12.57 20.01
C ASP A 59 -20.24 13.93 20.46
N VAL A 60 -20.37 14.22 21.76
CA VAL A 60 -19.82 15.41 22.41
C VAL A 60 -18.46 15.03 22.99
N ILE A 61 -17.43 15.76 22.61
CA ILE A 61 -16.04 15.51 23.01
C ILE A 61 -15.49 16.70 23.79
N THR A 62 -14.52 16.42 24.65
CA THR A 62 -13.75 17.41 25.39
C THR A 62 -12.31 17.45 24.90
N SER A 63 -11.63 18.57 25.13
CA SER A 63 -10.19 18.69 24.83
C SER A 63 -9.42 17.59 25.57
N GLY A 64 -8.57 16.86 24.84
CA GLY A 64 -7.81 15.71 25.35
C GLY A 64 -8.45 14.35 25.10
N ASP A 65 -9.67 14.27 24.56
CA ASP A 65 -10.33 12.99 24.27
C ASP A 65 -9.70 12.24 23.09
N ILE A 66 -9.78 10.92 23.12
CA ILE A 66 -9.21 10.04 22.11
C ILE A 66 -10.23 9.83 20.98
N LEU A 67 -9.90 10.36 19.81
CA LEU A 67 -10.78 10.34 18.64
C LEU A 67 -10.66 9.06 17.80
N ALA A 68 -9.48 8.45 17.79
CA ALA A 68 -9.15 7.28 16.99
C ALA A 68 -8.07 6.45 17.67
N ASP A 69 -8.18 5.13 17.56
CA ASP A 69 -7.17 4.17 17.99
C ASP A 69 -6.10 4.00 16.93
N GLY A 70 -4.87 3.77 17.38
CA GLY A 70 -3.72 3.42 16.55
C GLY A 70 -3.46 1.91 16.48
N PRO A 71 -2.34 1.49 15.87
CA PRO A 71 -1.94 0.09 15.90
C PRO A 71 -1.67 -0.37 17.34
N SER A 72 -2.20 -1.54 17.72
CA SER A 72 -2.03 -2.14 19.06
C SER A 72 -2.57 -1.26 20.20
N VAL A 73 -3.65 -0.51 19.96
CA VAL A 73 -4.39 0.26 20.97
C VAL A 73 -5.87 -0.10 20.86
N ASP A 74 -6.53 -0.25 22.01
CA ASP A 74 -7.98 -0.50 22.10
C ASP A 74 -8.58 0.50 23.11
N MET A 75 -9.49 1.36 22.64
CA MET A 75 -10.14 2.41 23.43
C MET A 75 -9.15 3.29 24.21
N GLY A 76 -8.01 3.63 23.59
CA GLY A 76 -6.96 4.43 24.22
C GLY A 76 -6.02 3.68 25.17
N GLU A 77 -6.24 2.38 25.41
CA GLU A 77 -5.33 1.54 26.21
C GLU A 77 -4.40 0.72 25.30
N LEU A 78 -3.16 0.51 25.76
CA LEU A 78 -2.18 -0.26 25.00
C LEU A 78 -2.53 -1.76 24.99
N ALA A 79 -2.81 -2.29 23.80
CA ALA A 79 -3.20 -3.68 23.55
C ALA A 79 -2.20 -4.37 22.61
N LEU A 80 -1.04 -4.77 23.14
CA LEU A 80 0.05 -5.38 22.36
C LEU A 80 -0.27 -6.80 21.83
N GLY A 81 -1.25 -7.47 22.43
CA GLY A 81 -1.60 -8.84 22.12
C GLY A 81 -3.00 -9.18 22.60
N GLN A 82 -3.32 -10.47 22.66
CA GLN A 82 -4.66 -10.91 23.01
C GLN A 82 -4.67 -11.89 24.18
N ASN A 83 -5.68 -11.75 25.04
CA ASN A 83 -5.90 -12.67 26.16
C ASN A 83 -6.40 -14.02 25.65
N MET A 84 -5.75 -15.10 26.08
CA MET A 84 -6.07 -16.47 25.67
C MET A 84 -6.53 -17.31 26.86
N ARG A 85 -7.45 -18.25 26.61
CA ARG A 85 -7.79 -19.28 27.60
C ARG A 85 -6.71 -20.36 27.57
N ILE A 86 -5.96 -20.48 28.65
CA ILE A 86 -4.83 -21.40 28.78
C ILE A 86 -5.19 -22.53 29.77
N ALA A 87 -4.77 -23.74 29.45
CA ALA A 87 -4.83 -24.89 30.35
C ALA A 87 -3.42 -25.43 30.59
N PHE A 88 -3.01 -25.51 31.85
CA PHE A 88 -1.73 -26.09 32.24
C PHE A 88 -1.90 -27.59 32.44
N MET A 89 -1.58 -28.38 31.42
CA MET A 89 -1.57 -29.84 31.50
C MET A 89 -0.60 -30.42 30.46
N PRO A 90 0.04 -31.56 30.73
CA PRO A 90 0.78 -32.28 29.70
C PRO A 90 -0.20 -32.80 28.63
N TRP A 91 0.15 -32.66 27.35
CA TRP A 91 -0.69 -33.12 26.25
C TRP A 91 0.11 -33.91 25.22
N ASN A 92 0.15 -35.23 25.40
CA ASN A 92 0.78 -36.20 24.47
C ASN A 92 2.19 -35.81 23.98
N GLY A 93 2.95 -35.06 24.78
CA GLY A 93 4.29 -34.59 24.43
C GLY A 93 4.33 -33.42 23.42
N TYR A 94 3.19 -32.92 22.94
CA TYR A 94 3.17 -31.77 22.02
C TYR A 94 3.56 -30.45 22.68
N ASN A 95 3.46 -30.37 24.01
CA ASN A 95 3.95 -29.26 24.82
C ASN A 95 5.21 -29.62 25.61
N TYR A 96 6.10 -30.41 24.99
CA TYR A 96 7.40 -30.73 25.57
C TYR A 96 8.33 -29.52 25.54
N GLU A 97 9.14 -29.35 26.59
CA GLU A 97 9.97 -28.17 26.85
C GLU A 97 9.14 -26.88 26.78
N ASP A 98 9.45 -25.99 25.83
CA ASP A 98 8.81 -24.68 25.65
C ASP A 98 7.82 -24.67 24.47
N SER A 99 7.45 -25.86 23.96
CA SER A 99 6.52 -25.97 22.85
C SER A 99 5.11 -25.59 23.28
N ILE A 100 4.41 -24.79 22.45
CA ILE A 100 3.04 -24.36 22.71
C ILE A 100 2.10 -25.10 21.75
N LEU A 101 1.13 -25.81 22.31
CA LEU A 101 0.03 -26.39 21.53
C LEU A 101 -1.11 -25.37 21.45
N VAL A 102 -1.48 -25.01 20.22
CA VAL A 102 -2.53 -24.03 19.93
C VAL A 102 -3.75 -24.73 19.34
N SER A 103 -4.94 -24.32 19.78
CA SER A 103 -6.20 -24.81 19.21
C SER A 103 -6.42 -24.26 17.81
N GLU A 104 -6.93 -25.07 16.89
CA GLU A 104 -7.31 -24.64 15.53
C GLU A 104 -8.29 -23.46 15.55
N ARG A 105 -9.11 -23.37 16.59
CA ARG A 105 -10.05 -22.26 16.80
C ARG A 105 -9.38 -20.89 16.78
N VAL A 106 -8.12 -20.80 17.23
CA VAL A 106 -7.35 -19.54 17.23
C VAL A 106 -7.06 -19.06 15.81
N VAL A 107 -6.82 -20.01 14.89
CA VAL A 107 -6.60 -19.73 13.47
C VAL A 107 -7.92 -19.39 12.79
N GLN A 108 -8.99 -20.11 13.09
CA GLN A 108 -10.33 -19.85 12.53
C GLN A 108 -10.89 -18.47 12.93
N GLU A 109 -10.53 -17.97 14.11
CA GLU A 109 -10.92 -16.66 14.61
C GLU A 109 -9.93 -15.54 14.21
N ASP A 110 -8.92 -15.82 13.36
CA ASP A 110 -7.91 -14.86 12.87
C ASP A 110 -7.22 -14.03 13.97
N ARG A 111 -7.10 -14.60 15.18
CA ARG A 111 -6.72 -13.86 16.40
C ARG A 111 -5.28 -13.34 16.40
N PHE A 112 -4.39 -14.09 15.76
CA PHE A 112 -2.97 -13.72 15.62
C PHE A 112 -2.59 -13.45 14.17
N THR A 113 -3.58 -13.14 13.32
CA THR A 113 -3.33 -12.73 11.94
C THR A 113 -2.82 -11.29 11.93
N SER A 114 -1.66 -11.06 11.31
CA SER A 114 -1.02 -9.75 11.20
C SER A 114 -0.97 -9.27 9.75
N VAL A 115 -1.10 -7.96 9.57
CA VAL A 115 -0.95 -7.31 8.26
C VAL A 115 0.48 -6.80 8.12
N HIS A 116 1.16 -7.26 7.08
CA HIS A 116 2.51 -6.82 6.72
C HIS A 116 2.47 -6.05 5.40
N ILE A 117 3.12 -4.90 5.38
CA ILE A 117 3.18 -4.04 4.20
C ILE A 117 4.63 -3.95 3.75
N GLN A 118 4.90 -4.43 2.54
CA GLN A 118 6.21 -4.38 1.92
C GLN A 118 6.20 -3.36 0.78
N GLU A 119 7.28 -2.59 0.69
CA GLU A 119 7.50 -1.65 -0.39
C GLU A 119 8.53 -2.24 -1.35
N LEU A 120 8.17 -2.30 -2.61
CA LEU A 120 9.04 -2.77 -3.68
C LEU A 120 9.27 -1.60 -4.64
N THR A 121 10.54 -1.30 -4.90
CA THR A 121 10.93 -0.17 -5.74
C THR A 121 11.53 -0.66 -7.05
N CYS A 122 11.14 -0.02 -8.15
CA CYS A 122 11.73 -0.21 -9.46
C CYS A 122 12.32 1.14 -9.91
N ILE A 123 13.54 1.11 -10.44
CA ILE A 123 14.22 2.31 -10.93
C ILE A 123 14.62 2.05 -12.38
N ALA A 124 14.15 2.92 -13.27
CA ALA A 124 14.64 3.03 -14.65
C ALA A 124 15.82 4.00 -14.67
N ARG A 125 16.93 3.59 -15.31
CA ARG A 125 18.16 4.39 -15.38
C ARG A 125 18.59 4.59 -16.83
N ASP A 126 19.28 5.70 -17.07
CA ASP A 126 19.99 5.89 -18.33
C ASP A 126 21.26 5.05 -18.35
N THR A 127 21.33 4.10 -19.28
CA THR A 127 22.53 3.30 -19.51
C THR A 127 23.33 3.86 -20.70
N LYS A 128 24.57 3.40 -20.87
CA LYS A 128 25.40 3.78 -22.02
C LYS A 128 24.82 3.33 -23.37
N LEU A 129 23.99 2.29 -23.36
CA LEU A 129 23.40 1.70 -24.56
C LEU A 129 22.04 2.33 -24.91
N GLY A 130 21.48 3.12 -23.99
CA GLY A 130 20.19 3.78 -24.12
C GLY A 130 19.47 3.90 -22.77
N PRO A 131 18.38 4.68 -22.72
CA PRO A 131 17.52 4.75 -21.54
C PRO A 131 16.83 3.41 -21.29
N GLU A 132 16.69 3.03 -20.02
CA GLU A 132 15.73 1.97 -19.63
C GLU A 132 14.31 2.54 -19.69
N GLU A 133 13.38 1.75 -20.20
CA GLU A 133 11.98 2.15 -20.35
C GLU A 133 11.09 1.29 -19.47
N ILE A 134 10.06 1.91 -18.89
CA ILE A 134 8.98 1.23 -18.19
C ILE A 134 7.87 1.04 -19.23
N THR A 135 7.55 -0.22 -19.54
CA THR A 135 6.60 -0.56 -20.59
C THR A 135 5.98 -1.94 -20.35
N ALA A 136 4.76 -2.13 -20.85
CA ALA A 136 4.10 -3.43 -20.88
C ALA A 136 4.64 -4.35 -21.99
N ASP A 137 5.40 -3.82 -22.96
CA ASP A 137 5.99 -4.60 -24.05
C ASP A 137 7.28 -5.30 -23.59
N ILE A 138 7.11 -6.45 -22.92
CA ILE A 138 8.21 -7.22 -22.32
C ILE A 138 8.51 -8.45 -23.18
N PRO A 139 9.76 -8.65 -23.65
CA PRO A 139 10.11 -9.79 -24.49
C PRO A 139 10.05 -11.11 -23.71
N ASN A 140 9.65 -12.19 -24.38
CA ASN A 140 9.60 -13.56 -23.85
C ASN A 140 8.64 -13.75 -22.65
N VAL A 141 7.67 -12.86 -22.47
CA VAL A 141 6.64 -12.97 -21.43
C VAL A 141 5.29 -13.28 -22.09
N GLY A 142 4.55 -14.26 -21.53
CA GLY A 142 3.23 -14.62 -22.04
C GLY A 142 2.14 -13.63 -21.62
N GLU A 143 1.06 -13.54 -22.41
CA GLU A 143 -0.07 -12.61 -22.17
C GLU A 143 -0.69 -12.77 -20.77
N SER A 144 -0.67 -13.97 -20.19
CA SER A 144 -1.18 -14.22 -18.83
C SER A 144 -0.45 -13.40 -17.76
N ALA A 145 0.86 -13.21 -17.90
CA ALA A 145 1.65 -12.39 -16.96
C ALA A 145 1.47 -10.89 -17.22
N LEU A 146 1.17 -10.50 -18.47
CA LEU A 146 0.88 -9.11 -18.84
C LEU A 146 -0.54 -8.68 -18.43
N SER A 147 -1.46 -9.61 -18.22
CA SER A 147 -2.87 -9.32 -17.89
C SER A 147 -3.07 -8.49 -16.62
N LYS A 148 -2.09 -8.48 -15.71
CA LYS A 148 -2.13 -7.73 -14.44
C LYS A 148 -1.52 -6.33 -14.55
N LEU A 149 -0.85 -6.02 -15.67
CA LEU A 149 -0.22 -4.74 -15.93
C LEU A 149 -1.18 -3.83 -16.71
N ASP A 150 -1.08 -2.54 -16.44
CA ASP A 150 -1.74 -1.51 -17.24
C ASP A 150 -0.95 -1.23 -18.54
N GLU A 151 -1.49 -0.33 -19.37
CA GLU A 151 -0.87 0.09 -20.63
C GLU A 151 0.53 0.71 -20.43
N SER A 152 0.81 1.25 -19.24
CA SER A 152 2.12 1.80 -18.87
C SER A 152 3.10 0.73 -18.35
N GLY A 153 2.67 -0.53 -18.22
CA GLY A 153 3.49 -1.62 -17.69
C GLY A 153 3.55 -1.67 -16.17
N ILE A 154 2.57 -1.12 -15.47
CA ILE A 154 2.51 -1.05 -14.00
C ILE A 154 1.31 -1.86 -13.51
N VAL A 155 1.47 -2.61 -12.41
CA VAL A 155 0.39 -3.41 -11.84
C VAL A 155 -0.79 -2.56 -11.34
N TYR A 156 -2.01 -3.07 -11.52
CA TYR A 156 -3.21 -2.42 -10.98
C TYR A 156 -3.26 -2.44 -9.44
N VAL A 157 -3.71 -1.34 -8.85
CA VAL A 157 -4.06 -1.28 -7.42
C VAL A 157 -5.27 -2.19 -7.17
N GLY A 158 -5.18 -3.05 -6.17
CA GLY A 158 -6.17 -4.08 -5.84
C GLY A 158 -5.90 -5.44 -6.49
N ALA A 159 -4.87 -5.57 -7.35
CA ALA A 159 -4.52 -6.86 -7.94
C ALA A 159 -3.91 -7.80 -6.89
N GLU A 160 -4.36 -9.05 -6.89
CA GLU A 160 -3.71 -10.13 -6.14
C GLU A 160 -2.52 -10.68 -6.91
N VAL A 161 -1.37 -10.69 -6.25
CA VAL A 161 -0.09 -11.09 -6.84
C VAL A 161 0.55 -12.23 -6.06
N VAL A 162 1.21 -13.10 -6.80
CA VAL A 162 1.98 -14.22 -6.27
C VAL A 162 3.44 -14.11 -6.67
N ALA A 163 4.29 -14.89 -6.01
CA ALA A 163 5.71 -14.98 -6.33
C ALA A 163 5.96 -15.18 -7.83
N GLY A 164 6.80 -14.32 -8.41
CA GLY A 164 7.16 -14.35 -9.84
C GLY A 164 6.32 -13.46 -10.77
N ASP A 165 5.16 -12.98 -10.31
CA ASP A 165 4.35 -12.00 -11.05
C ASP A 165 5.13 -10.70 -11.27
N ILE A 166 4.88 -10.05 -12.39
CA ILE A 166 5.50 -8.77 -12.75
C ILE A 166 4.71 -7.65 -12.09
N LEU A 167 5.42 -6.78 -11.35
CA LEU A 167 4.86 -5.60 -10.72
C LEU A 167 5.06 -4.35 -11.59
N VAL A 168 6.25 -4.23 -12.16
CA VAL A 168 6.63 -3.12 -13.04
C VAL A 168 7.43 -3.71 -14.18
N GLY A 169 6.87 -3.63 -15.39
CA GLY A 169 7.51 -3.98 -16.65
C GLY A 169 8.65 -3.02 -16.93
N LYS A 170 9.87 -3.53 -17.03
CA LYS A 170 11.06 -2.75 -17.33
C LYS A 170 11.90 -3.44 -18.38
N VAL A 171 12.26 -2.67 -19.41
CA VAL A 171 13.11 -3.13 -20.49
C VAL A 171 14.41 -2.33 -20.52
N THR A 172 15.52 -3.04 -20.65
CA THR A 172 16.84 -2.44 -20.81
C THR A 172 17.34 -2.69 -22.23
N PRO A 173 17.80 -1.66 -22.97
CA PRO A 173 18.41 -1.86 -24.27
C PRO A 173 19.66 -2.73 -24.15
N LYS A 174 19.72 -3.78 -24.97
CA LYS A 174 20.81 -4.75 -25.00
C LYS A 174 21.75 -4.41 -26.15
N GLY A 175 23.04 -4.48 -25.90
CA GLY A 175 24.04 -4.35 -26.96
C GLY A 175 23.98 -5.55 -27.92
N GLU A 176 24.49 -5.38 -29.13
CA GLU A 176 24.53 -6.43 -30.14
C GLU A 176 25.37 -7.62 -29.64
N THR A 177 24.70 -8.72 -29.27
CA THR A 177 25.38 -9.95 -28.85
C THR A 177 25.72 -10.80 -30.06
N GLN A 178 26.99 -11.18 -30.20
CA GLN A 178 27.40 -12.19 -31.17
C GLN A 178 26.81 -13.54 -30.75
N LEU A 179 25.74 -13.96 -31.43
CA LEU A 179 25.11 -15.26 -31.26
C LEU A 179 26.04 -16.37 -31.73
N THR A 180 26.02 -17.51 -31.04
CA THR A 180 26.79 -18.70 -31.46
C THR A 180 26.21 -19.28 -32.76
N PRO A 181 26.96 -20.09 -33.53
CA PRO A 181 26.44 -20.73 -34.74
C PRO A 181 25.14 -21.52 -34.50
N GLU A 182 25.00 -22.16 -33.34
CA GLU A 182 23.81 -22.90 -32.91
C GLU A 182 22.60 -21.97 -32.72
N GLU A 183 22.78 -20.85 -32.00
CA GLU A 183 21.72 -19.84 -31.80
C GLU A 183 21.32 -19.17 -33.12
N LYS A 184 22.29 -18.92 -34.02
CA LYS A 184 22.02 -18.40 -35.38
C LYS A 184 21.19 -19.38 -36.20
N LEU A 185 21.51 -20.68 -36.13
CA LEU A 185 20.74 -21.71 -36.83
C LEU A 185 19.32 -21.80 -36.27
N LEU A 186 19.17 -21.80 -34.95
CA LEU A 186 17.88 -21.88 -34.28
C LEU A 186 17.01 -20.67 -34.64
N ARG A 187 17.59 -19.47 -34.64
CA ARG A 187 16.93 -18.24 -35.08
C ARG A 187 16.53 -18.27 -36.55
N ALA A 188 17.35 -18.86 -37.43
CA ALA A 188 17.01 -19.02 -38.85
C ALA A 188 15.86 -20.01 -39.08
N ILE A 189 15.72 -21.03 -38.24
CA ILE A 189 14.63 -22.02 -38.32
C ILE A 189 13.31 -21.46 -37.80
N PHE A 190 13.33 -20.81 -36.63
CA PHE A 190 12.11 -20.30 -35.97
C PHE A 190 11.72 -18.88 -36.40
N GLY A 191 12.61 -18.16 -37.09
CA GLY A 191 12.35 -16.79 -37.54
C GLY A 191 12.15 -15.79 -36.40
N GLU A 192 12.53 -16.14 -35.17
CA GLU A 192 12.42 -15.24 -34.02
C GLU A 192 13.29 -13.99 -34.25
N LYS A 193 12.66 -12.82 -34.21
CA LYS A 193 13.39 -11.56 -34.17
C LYS A 193 14.16 -11.52 -32.86
N ALA A 194 15.47 -11.25 -32.93
CA ALA A 194 16.19 -10.92 -31.70
C ALA A 194 15.54 -9.67 -31.13
N SER A 195 15.05 -9.77 -29.91
CA SER A 195 14.67 -8.60 -29.15
C SER A 195 15.96 -7.86 -28.80
N ASP A 196 16.06 -6.63 -29.29
CA ASP A 196 17.15 -5.71 -28.95
C ASP A 196 17.05 -5.20 -27.51
N VAL A 197 15.96 -5.56 -26.82
CA VAL A 197 15.72 -5.25 -25.40
C VAL A 197 15.73 -6.51 -24.54
N LYS A 198 16.16 -6.36 -23.29
CA LYS A 198 16.17 -7.41 -22.27
C LYS A 198 15.17 -7.06 -21.17
N ASP A 199 14.42 -8.06 -20.72
CA ASP A 199 13.58 -7.97 -19.52
C ASP A 199 14.43 -7.76 -18.25
N THR A 200 14.21 -6.63 -17.57
CA THR A 200 14.77 -6.28 -16.25
C THR A 200 13.66 -5.85 -15.30
N SER A 201 12.44 -6.35 -15.52
CA SER A 201 11.22 -6.02 -14.78
C SER A 201 11.31 -6.35 -13.30
N SER A 202 10.60 -5.57 -12.49
CA SER A 202 10.42 -5.85 -11.07
C SER A 202 9.37 -6.94 -10.88
N ARG A 203 9.70 -7.96 -10.08
CA ARG A 203 8.85 -9.12 -9.82
C ARG A 203 8.64 -9.34 -8.33
N VAL A 204 7.53 -9.97 -7.97
CA VAL A 204 7.23 -10.32 -6.57
C VAL A 204 8.28 -11.31 -6.04
N PRO A 205 8.88 -11.05 -4.86
CA PRO A 205 9.81 -11.96 -4.21
C PRO A 205 9.23 -13.37 -4.01
N THR A 206 10.09 -14.38 -3.99
CA THR A 206 9.67 -15.76 -3.75
C THR A 206 9.09 -15.91 -2.34
N GLY A 207 8.00 -16.68 -2.23
CA GLY A 207 7.32 -16.95 -0.95
C GLY A 207 6.41 -15.83 -0.43
N VAL A 208 6.31 -14.70 -1.14
CA VAL A 208 5.37 -13.62 -0.82
C VAL A 208 4.13 -13.73 -1.71
N LYS A 209 2.96 -13.56 -1.09
CA LYS A 209 1.67 -13.39 -1.77
C LYS A 209 0.94 -12.24 -1.09
N GLY A 210 0.17 -11.47 -1.85
CA GLY A 210 -0.57 -10.36 -1.28
C GLY A 210 -1.31 -9.55 -2.34
N THR A 211 -1.87 -8.44 -1.89
CA THR A 211 -2.62 -7.51 -2.73
C THR A 211 -1.87 -6.20 -2.85
N ILE A 212 -1.82 -5.63 -4.04
CA ILE A 212 -1.24 -4.31 -4.26
C ILE A 212 -2.16 -3.24 -3.67
N ILE A 213 -1.69 -2.50 -2.68
CA ILE A 213 -2.49 -1.47 -1.97
C ILE A 213 -2.29 -0.07 -2.53
N ASP A 214 -1.08 0.26 -2.98
CA ASP A 214 -0.70 1.60 -3.42
C ASP A 214 0.42 1.49 -4.46
N VAL A 215 0.46 2.44 -5.38
CA VAL A 215 1.48 2.57 -6.41
C VAL A 215 1.82 4.05 -6.58
N ARG A 216 3.10 4.37 -6.41
CA ARG A 216 3.61 5.73 -6.56
C ARG A 216 4.61 5.80 -7.71
N ILE A 217 4.46 6.82 -8.55
CA ILE A 217 5.30 7.05 -9.71
C ILE A 217 6.04 8.37 -9.51
N PHE A 218 7.36 8.32 -9.56
CA PHE A 218 8.20 9.51 -9.48
C PHE A 218 8.85 9.73 -10.85
N THR A 219 8.38 10.76 -11.57
CA THR A 219 8.97 11.19 -12.84
C THR A 219 9.96 12.32 -12.61
N ARG A 220 11.11 12.28 -13.29
CA ARG A 220 12.08 13.38 -13.27
C ARG A 220 11.50 14.62 -13.97
N ASP A 221 11.78 15.80 -13.43
CA ASP A 221 11.42 17.07 -14.06
C ASP A 221 11.97 17.16 -15.49
N GLY A 222 11.07 17.36 -16.46
CA GLY A 222 11.38 17.46 -17.90
C GLY A 222 11.07 16.20 -18.72
N VAL A 223 10.66 15.10 -18.10
CA VAL A 223 10.14 13.91 -18.80
C VAL A 223 8.62 14.02 -18.94
N GLU A 224 8.06 13.61 -20.08
CA GLU A 224 6.61 13.58 -20.24
C GLU A 224 5.98 12.62 -19.22
N LYS A 225 5.00 13.13 -18.47
CA LYS A 225 4.25 12.31 -17.51
C LYS A 225 3.32 11.36 -18.25
N ASP A 226 3.40 10.09 -17.91
CA ASP A 226 2.48 9.04 -18.38
C ASP A 226 1.03 9.33 -17.97
N ALA A 227 0.08 8.73 -18.69
CA ALA A 227 -1.35 8.85 -18.39
C ALA A 227 -1.66 8.45 -16.93
N ARG A 228 -1.00 7.39 -16.43
CA ARG A 228 -1.14 6.94 -15.05
C ARG A 228 -0.63 7.98 -14.05
N ALA A 229 0.54 8.58 -14.30
CA ALA A 229 1.10 9.60 -13.42
C ALA A 229 0.19 10.84 -13.31
N ARG A 230 -0.39 11.29 -14.44
CA ARG A 230 -1.36 12.40 -14.44
C ARG A 230 -2.62 12.07 -13.65
N SER A 231 -3.13 10.84 -13.78
CA SER A 231 -4.34 10.42 -13.06
C SER A 231 -4.16 10.42 -11.53
N ILE A 232 -2.95 10.10 -11.05
CA ILE A 232 -2.61 10.11 -9.62
C ILE A 232 -2.57 11.56 -9.11
N GLU A 233 -1.88 12.45 -9.82
CA GLU A 233 -1.78 13.88 -9.48
C GLU A 233 -3.16 14.57 -9.45
N GLU A 234 -4.04 14.25 -10.41
CA GLU A 234 -5.42 14.75 -10.41
C GLU A 234 -6.24 14.23 -9.22
N ALA A 235 -6.01 12.99 -8.78
CA ALA A 235 -6.68 12.42 -7.61
C ALA A 235 -6.20 13.11 -6.32
N GLU A 236 -4.89 13.35 -6.17
CA GLU A 236 -4.32 14.09 -5.04
C GLU A 236 -4.88 15.52 -4.97
N LEU A 237 -4.94 16.22 -6.09
CA LEU A 237 -5.54 17.56 -6.17
C LEU A 237 -7.03 17.57 -5.79
N ARG A 238 -7.76 16.49 -6.08
CA ARG A 238 -9.18 16.37 -5.74
C ARG A 238 -9.40 16.21 -4.24
N GLU A 239 -8.56 15.45 -3.55
CA GLU A 239 -8.62 15.31 -2.09
C GLU A 239 -8.36 16.65 -1.40
N VAL A 240 -7.35 17.40 -1.84
CA VAL A 240 -7.06 18.74 -1.28
C VAL A 240 -8.24 19.71 -1.48
N ARG A 241 -8.92 19.65 -2.63
CA ARG A 241 -10.11 20.47 -2.87
C ARG A 241 -11.28 20.08 -1.95
N LYS A 242 -11.45 18.80 -1.69
CA LYS A 242 -12.51 18.30 -0.81
C LYS A 242 -12.33 18.81 0.62
N ASP A 243 -11.11 18.86 1.12
CA ASP A 243 -10.81 19.41 2.45
C ASP A 243 -11.15 20.91 2.52
N LEU A 244 -10.80 21.69 1.48
CA LEU A 244 -11.20 23.10 1.37
C LEU A 244 -12.73 23.27 1.34
N ASP A 245 -13.46 22.46 0.56
CA ASP A 245 -14.92 22.55 0.46
C ASP A 245 -15.62 22.24 1.79
N ASP A 246 -15.08 21.31 2.59
CA ASP A 246 -15.62 20.98 3.90
C ASP A 246 -15.38 22.10 4.93
N GLU A 247 -14.23 22.78 4.88
CA GLU A 247 -13.98 23.99 5.67
C GLU A 247 -15.03 25.07 5.35
N TYR A 248 -15.29 25.32 4.06
CA TYR A 248 -16.30 26.31 3.62
C TYR A 248 -17.75 25.92 3.95
N ARG A 249 -18.08 24.63 4.09
CA ARG A 249 -19.45 24.20 4.38
C ARG A 249 -19.84 24.46 5.83
N ILE A 250 -18.89 24.39 6.74
CA ILE A 250 -19.14 24.34 8.18
C ILE A 250 -19.05 25.75 8.81
N VAL A 251 -18.23 26.63 8.22
CA VAL A 251 -18.21 28.09 8.47
C VAL A 251 -19.47 28.76 7.91
#